data_AF-A0A2G6UEH4-F1
#
_entry.id   AF-A0A2G6UEH4-F1
#
_cell.length_a   1.000
_cell.length_b   1.000
_cell.length_c   1.000
_cell.angle_alpha   90.00
_cell.angle_beta   90.00
_cell.angle_gamma   90.00
#
_symmetry.space_group_name_H-M   'P 1'
#
loop_
_entity.id
_entity.type
_entity.pdbx_description
1 polymer ?
#
loop_
_entity_poly.entity_id
_entity_poly.type
_entity_poly.pdbx_seq_one_letter_code
_entity_poly.pdbx_strand_id
1 'polypeptide(L)'
;MKKIKPEPGKNIIYLQPIGEFNELQQKEIDLTKEYLSTYFQLETEILPILSNTVFPKKVRRIFKDGQEQILAGYVLDSVLIKRKPKDAVVLMGITEKDLFPKPEWNYVFGLASYEDGVGVTSIYRFSNGYLSESNFNESLERLIKISSHEIGHMFGISHCLNANCVMNGTNSLPETDFHFARACSLCQQKLKSSLHYDHQKRLLDLKQFFEKQHFNSELSRADQDLNLLK
;
A
#
# COMPACT_ATOMS: atom_id res chain seq x y z
N MET A 1 0.21 20.95 0.26
CA MET A 1 0.26 19.75 1.11
C MET A 1 1.64 19.65 1.73
N LYS A 2 1.71 19.38 3.03
CA LYS A 2 2.96 19.03 3.71
C LYS A 2 3.49 17.73 3.10
N LYS A 3 4.80 17.65 2.88
CA LYS A 3 5.48 16.46 2.35
C LYS A 3 6.27 15.84 3.46
N ILE A 4 5.98 14.60 3.80
CA ILE A 4 6.83 13.83 4.71
C ILE A 4 8.08 13.45 3.92
N LYS A 5 9.24 13.57 4.56
CA LYS A 5 10.54 13.26 3.96
C LYS A 5 11.36 12.48 4.98
N PRO A 6 12.23 11.56 4.53
CA PRO A 6 13.23 10.97 5.38
C PRO A 6 14.11 12.04 6.00
N GLU A 7 14.40 11.89 7.28
CA GLU A 7 15.34 12.72 8.04
C GLU A 7 16.43 11.82 8.64
N PRO A 8 17.59 12.35 9.06
CA PRO A 8 18.58 11.56 9.78
C PRO A 8 17.94 10.86 11.00
N GLY A 9 17.98 9.53 11.01
CA GLY A 9 17.35 8.70 12.05
C GLY A 9 15.82 8.54 11.92
N LYS A 10 15.21 8.99 10.82
CA LYS A 10 13.80 8.76 10.46
C LYS A 10 13.65 8.40 9.00
N ASN A 11 13.97 7.16 8.64
CA ASN A 11 14.13 6.73 7.26
C ASN A 11 13.59 5.31 6.99
N ILE A 12 12.82 4.74 7.92
CA ILE A 12 12.28 3.38 7.80
C ILE A 12 10.78 3.42 7.50
N ILE A 13 10.35 2.62 6.53
CA ILE A 13 8.94 2.31 6.28
C ILE A 13 8.56 1.12 7.17
N TYR A 14 7.60 1.30 8.07
CA TYR A 14 7.10 0.18 8.86
C TYR A 14 5.78 -0.35 8.31
N LEU A 15 5.65 -1.67 8.25
CA LEU A 15 4.39 -2.37 8.01
C LEU A 15 3.87 -2.90 9.35
N GLN A 16 2.62 -2.60 9.67
CA GLN A 16 1.95 -3.08 10.87
C GLN A 16 0.79 -4.00 10.47
N PRO A 17 0.97 -5.33 10.51
CA PRO A 17 -0.16 -6.25 10.39
C PRO A 17 -1.11 -6.06 11.58
N ILE A 18 -2.40 -5.95 11.33
CA ILE A 18 -3.46 -5.79 12.35
C ILE A 18 -4.56 -6.80 12.09
N GLY A 19 -4.53 -7.87 12.88
CA GLY A 19 -5.57 -8.89 12.98
C GLY A 19 -4.98 -10.30 12.88
N GLU A 20 -5.65 -11.18 12.13
CA GLU A 20 -5.31 -12.59 11.99
C GLU A 20 -5.00 -12.94 10.53
N PHE A 21 -3.80 -13.47 10.29
CA PHE A 21 -3.31 -13.76 8.93
C PHE A 21 -2.92 -15.21 8.81
N ASN A 22 -3.44 -15.89 7.78
CA ASN A 22 -2.99 -17.24 7.42
C ASN A 22 -1.60 -17.20 6.74
N GLU A 23 -1.03 -18.37 6.44
CA GLU A 23 0.32 -18.47 5.85
C GLU A 23 0.45 -17.74 4.50
N LEU A 24 -0.59 -17.81 3.65
CA LEU A 24 -0.61 -17.11 2.38
C LEU A 24 -0.66 -15.60 2.58
N GLN A 25 -1.49 -15.10 3.48
CA GLN A 25 -1.58 -13.66 3.75
C GLN A 25 -0.30 -13.12 4.39
N GLN A 26 0.37 -13.91 5.25
CA GLN A 26 1.70 -13.55 5.78
C GLN A 26 2.73 -13.46 4.64
N LYS A 27 2.71 -14.40 3.71
CA LYS A 27 3.56 -14.36 2.50
C LYS A 27 3.27 -13.13 1.63
N GLU A 28 2.01 -12.71 1.50
CA GLU A 28 1.68 -11.46 0.78
C GLU A 28 2.29 -10.22 1.47
N ILE A 29 2.25 -10.17 2.80
CA ILE A 29 2.85 -9.07 3.59
C ILE A 29 4.37 -9.05 3.42
N ASP A 30 5.03 -10.21 3.45
CA ASP A 30 6.48 -10.33 3.24
C ASP A 30 6.90 -9.88 1.84
N LEU A 31 6.17 -10.28 0.80
CA LEU A 31 6.44 -9.84 -0.58
C LEU A 31 6.12 -8.36 -0.77
N THR A 32 5.13 -7.83 -0.06
CA THR A 32 4.82 -6.40 -0.03
C THR A 32 5.96 -5.61 0.61
N LYS A 33 6.59 -6.11 1.68
CA LYS A 33 7.82 -5.52 2.25
C LYS A 33 8.95 -5.46 1.22
N GLU A 34 9.21 -6.57 0.50
CA GLU A 34 10.24 -6.63 -0.56
C GLU A 34 9.97 -5.59 -1.67
N TYR A 35 8.72 -5.52 -2.14
CA TYR A 35 8.31 -4.56 -3.16
C TYR A 35 8.43 -3.11 -2.68
N LEU A 36 7.92 -2.77 -1.49
CA LEU A 36 7.92 -1.38 -0.99
C LEU A 36 9.33 -0.89 -0.70
N SER A 37 10.20 -1.76 -0.16
CA SER A 37 11.63 -1.47 0.01
C SER A 37 12.28 -1.10 -1.33
N THR A 38 11.99 -1.89 -2.37
CA THR A 38 12.49 -1.63 -3.74
C THR A 38 11.89 -0.36 -4.34
N TYR A 39 10.57 -0.18 -4.20
CA TYR A 39 9.82 0.93 -4.80
C TYR A 39 10.22 2.28 -4.22
N PHE A 40 10.40 2.38 -2.91
CA PHE A 40 10.76 3.64 -2.25
C PHE A 40 12.26 3.77 -2.02
N GLN A 41 13.05 2.71 -2.24
CA GLN A 41 14.48 2.62 -1.90
C GLN A 41 14.75 3.05 -0.46
N LEU A 42 13.89 2.59 0.45
CA LEU A 42 13.98 2.82 1.87
C LEU A 42 13.91 1.48 2.58
N GLU A 43 14.63 1.37 3.69
CA GLU A 43 14.49 0.23 4.58
C GLU A 43 13.03 0.05 4.97
N THR A 44 12.54 -1.19 4.85
CA THR A 44 11.15 -1.52 5.15
C THR A 44 11.13 -2.71 6.10
N GLU A 45 10.42 -2.57 7.22
CA GLU A 45 10.36 -3.57 8.29
C GLU A 45 8.92 -3.93 8.63
N ILE A 46 8.69 -5.17 9.08
CA ILE A 46 7.38 -5.63 9.54
C ILE A 46 7.41 -5.66 11.07
N LEU A 47 6.45 -4.97 11.69
CA LEU A 47 6.24 -4.97 13.13
C LEU A 47 5.49 -6.24 13.59
N PRO A 48 5.58 -6.62 14.88
CA PRO A 48 4.77 -7.69 15.44
C PRO A 48 3.27 -7.49 15.20
N ILE A 49 2.56 -8.57 14.87
CA ILE A 49 1.13 -8.53 14.56
C ILE A 49 0.33 -7.97 15.75
N LEU A 50 -0.54 -6.99 15.48
CA LEU A 50 -1.49 -6.48 16.47
C LEU A 50 -2.82 -7.24 16.39
N SER A 51 -3.37 -7.61 17.53
CA SER A 51 -4.67 -8.28 17.61
C SER A 51 -5.84 -7.38 17.20
N ASN A 52 -6.89 -7.96 16.64
CA ASN A 52 -8.19 -7.33 16.35
C ASN A 52 -8.89 -6.68 17.56
N THR A 53 -8.41 -6.95 18.78
CA THR A 53 -8.88 -6.30 20.02
C THR A 53 -8.68 -4.79 20.03
N VAL A 54 -7.80 -4.24 19.17
CA VAL A 54 -7.62 -2.79 19.01
C VAL A 54 -8.85 -2.09 18.40
N PHE A 55 -9.77 -2.84 17.78
CA PHE A 55 -10.99 -2.31 17.17
C PHE A 55 -12.20 -2.47 18.11
N PRO A 56 -12.65 -1.42 18.83
CA PRO A 56 -13.81 -1.49 19.71
C PRO A 56 -15.12 -1.59 18.92
N LYS A 57 -16.20 -2.05 19.56
CA LYS A 57 -17.54 -2.21 18.92
C LYS A 57 -18.03 -0.96 18.19
N LYS A 58 -17.78 0.24 18.73
CA LYS A 58 -18.26 1.52 18.18
C LYS A 58 -17.69 1.89 16.80
N VAL A 59 -16.60 1.24 16.36
CA VAL A 59 -15.98 1.51 15.05
C VAL A 59 -16.21 0.38 14.05
N ARG A 60 -17.04 -0.59 14.43
CA ARG A 60 -17.43 -1.73 13.63
C ARG A 60 -18.83 -1.49 13.07
N ARG A 61 -19.08 -1.96 11.86
CA ARG A 61 -20.43 -2.08 11.28
C ARG A 61 -20.56 -3.38 10.51
N ILE A 62 -21.79 -3.83 10.32
CA ILE A 62 -22.11 -4.93 9.40
C ILE A 62 -22.65 -4.31 8.11
N PHE A 63 -22.01 -4.58 6.99
CA PHE A 63 -22.45 -4.11 5.68
C PHE A 63 -23.58 -4.99 5.11
N LYS A 64 -24.17 -4.58 3.99
CA LYS A 64 -25.37 -5.22 3.42
C LYS A 64 -25.18 -6.71 3.07
N ASP A 65 -23.95 -7.11 2.80
CA ASP A 65 -23.51 -8.47 2.50
C ASP A 65 -23.19 -9.32 3.76
N GLY A 66 -23.41 -8.76 4.96
CA GLY A 66 -23.08 -9.41 6.23
C GLY A 66 -21.62 -9.24 6.65
N GLN A 67 -20.79 -8.57 5.86
CA GLN A 67 -19.38 -8.39 6.17
C GLN A 67 -19.17 -7.34 7.27
N GLU A 68 -18.33 -7.67 8.26
CA GLU A 68 -17.86 -6.72 9.25
C GLU A 68 -16.83 -5.75 8.64
N GLN A 69 -17.08 -4.45 8.79
CA GLN A 69 -16.17 -3.40 8.35
C GLN A 69 -15.71 -2.53 9.52
N ILE A 70 -14.48 -2.04 9.43
CA ILE A 70 -13.84 -1.17 10.42
C ILE A 70 -13.71 0.25 9.87
N LEU A 71 -13.98 1.24 10.71
CA LEU A 71 -13.83 2.65 10.34
C LEU A 71 -12.35 2.96 10.11
N ALA A 72 -11.97 3.21 8.86
CA ALA A 72 -10.58 3.42 8.46
C ALA A 72 -9.93 4.56 9.24
N GLY A 73 -10.61 5.71 9.39
CA GLY A 73 -10.10 6.85 10.15
C GLY A 73 -9.71 6.50 11.59
N TYR A 74 -10.44 5.60 12.26
CA TYR A 74 -10.07 5.15 13.60
C TYR A 74 -8.74 4.37 13.60
N VAL A 75 -8.47 3.56 12.56
CA VAL A 75 -7.21 2.84 12.43
C VAL A 75 -6.04 3.81 12.37
N LEU A 76 -6.16 4.88 11.59
CA LEU A 76 -5.14 5.93 11.53
C LEU A 76 -5.00 6.61 12.90
N ASP A 77 -6.05 7.29 13.36
CA ASP A 77 -5.99 8.27 14.45
C ASP A 77 -5.75 7.63 15.82
N SER A 78 -6.36 6.47 16.05
CA SER A 78 -6.40 5.83 17.38
C SER A 78 -5.47 4.63 17.51
N VAL A 79 -5.05 4.02 16.40
CA VAL A 79 -4.16 2.85 16.41
C VAL A 79 -2.76 3.20 15.95
N LEU A 80 -2.61 3.66 14.69
CA LEU A 80 -1.32 3.80 14.03
C LEU A 80 -0.53 5.03 14.49
N ILE A 81 -1.15 6.22 14.57
CA ILE A 81 -0.43 7.45 14.99
C ILE A 81 0.26 7.24 16.35
N LYS A 82 -0.43 6.58 17.29
CA LYS A 82 0.07 6.35 18.65
C LYS A 82 1.17 5.27 18.73
N ARG A 83 1.36 4.49 17.67
CA ARG A 83 2.29 3.35 17.62
C ARG A 83 3.42 3.53 16.60
N LYS A 84 3.42 4.65 15.86
CA LYS A 84 4.46 4.97 14.89
C LYS A 84 5.84 4.95 15.57
N PRO A 85 6.76 4.05 15.16
CA PRO A 85 8.12 4.05 15.68
C PRO A 85 8.80 5.41 15.49
N LYS A 86 9.74 5.75 16.37
CA LYS A 86 10.35 7.10 16.37
C LYS A 86 11.21 7.36 15.14
N ASP A 87 11.78 6.31 14.59
CA ASP A 87 12.60 6.21 13.38
C ASP A 87 11.78 5.90 12.11
N ALA A 88 10.47 5.74 12.24
CA ALA A 88 9.58 5.58 11.11
C ALA A 88 9.45 6.89 10.33
N VAL A 89 9.76 6.87 9.03
CA VAL A 89 9.31 7.93 8.12
C VAL A 89 7.80 7.79 7.89
N VAL A 90 7.33 6.57 7.66
CA VAL A 90 5.91 6.24 7.51
C VAL A 90 5.57 4.92 8.21
N LEU A 91 4.32 4.77 8.64
CA LEU A 91 3.78 3.53 9.19
C LEU A 91 2.53 3.12 8.41
N MET A 92 2.59 1.98 7.72
CA MET A 92 1.50 1.44 6.93
C MET A 92 0.88 0.24 7.63
N GLY A 93 -0.37 0.37 8.07
CA GLY A 93 -1.18 -0.73 8.55
C GLY A 93 -1.65 -1.64 7.41
N ILE A 94 -1.64 -2.95 7.65
CA ILE A 94 -2.26 -3.94 6.77
C ILE A 94 -3.25 -4.73 7.62
N THR A 95 -4.51 -4.81 7.23
CA THR A 95 -5.55 -5.54 7.98
C THR A 95 -6.32 -6.49 7.08
N GLU A 96 -6.68 -7.66 7.60
CA GLU A 96 -7.61 -8.61 6.97
C GLU A 96 -9.07 -8.20 7.10
N LYS A 97 -9.38 -7.17 7.90
CA LYS A 97 -10.72 -6.64 8.04
C LYS A 97 -11.06 -5.68 6.91
N ASP A 98 -12.31 -5.71 6.46
CA ASP A 98 -12.81 -4.74 5.48
C ASP A 98 -12.86 -3.33 6.09
N LEU A 99 -12.71 -2.30 5.26
CA LEU A 99 -12.61 -0.91 5.72
C LEU A 99 -13.71 -0.04 5.12
N PHE A 100 -14.19 0.92 5.90
CA PHE A 100 -15.07 1.99 5.40
C PHE A 100 -14.60 3.37 5.85
N PRO A 101 -14.75 4.41 5.02
CA PRO A 101 -14.23 5.75 5.34
C PRO A 101 -15.22 6.58 6.16
N LYS A 102 -16.52 6.45 5.88
CA LYS A 102 -17.61 7.22 6.49
C LYS A 102 -18.91 6.39 6.49
N PRO A 103 -19.87 6.66 7.39
CA PRO A 103 -21.12 5.91 7.48
C PRO A 103 -21.89 5.80 6.15
N GLU A 104 -21.84 6.83 5.31
CA GLU A 104 -22.60 6.93 4.06
C GLU A 104 -21.92 6.25 2.86
N TRP A 105 -20.68 5.78 3.03
CA TRP A 105 -19.85 5.23 1.95
C TRP A 105 -19.77 3.71 2.03
N ASN A 106 -19.46 3.04 0.91
CA ASN A 106 -19.44 1.57 0.82
C ASN A 106 -18.22 0.94 1.49
N TYR A 107 -17.03 1.19 0.97
CA TYR A 107 -15.77 0.67 1.47
C TYR A 107 -14.61 1.52 0.94
N VAL A 108 -13.41 1.26 1.44
CA VAL A 108 -12.14 1.72 0.85
C VAL A 108 -11.14 0.58 0.87
N PHE A 109 -10.26 0.51 -0.14
CA PHE A 109 -9.13 -0.43 -0.10
C PHE A 109 -8.03 0.05 0.83
N GLY A 110 -7.84 1.37 0.93
CA GLY A 110 -6.89 1.98 1.84
C GLY A 110 -7.27 3.41 2.19
N LEU A 111 -6.56 3.96 3.17
CA LEU A 111 -6.67 5.36 3.58
C LEU A 111 -5.36 5.82 4.22
N ALA A 112 -4.81 6.94 3.75
CA ALA A 112 -3.64 7.58 4.31
C ALA A 112 -3.91 8.97 4.92
N SER A 113 -3.18 9.29 5.98
CA SER A 113 -2.99 10.67 6.45
C SER A 113 -1.86 11.32 5.66
N TYR A 114 -2.16 12.48 5.08
CA TYR A 114 -1.19 13.30 4.37
C TYR A 114 -0.16 13.98 5.29
N GLU A 115 -0.41 14.03 6.61
CA GLU A 115 0.38 14.85 7.54
C GLU A 115 1.06 14.04 8.64
N ASP A 116 0.45 12.93 9.06
CA ASP A 116 0.95 12.11 10.17
C ASP A 116 1.87 10.98 9.72
N GLY A 117 1.87 10.67 8.42
CA GLY A 117 2.66 9.60 7.82
C GLY A 117 2.24 8.25 8.37
N VAL A 118 0.93 8.05 8.43
CA VAL A 118 0.30 6.77 8.69
C VAL A 118 -0.75 6.49 7.62
N GLY A 119 -0.98 5.23 7.33
CA GLY A 119 -2.08 4.81 6.46
C GLY A 119 -2.42 3.36 6.70
N VAL A 120 -3.52 2.89 6.13
CA VAL A 120 -3.97 1.51 6.27
C VAL A 120 -4.45 0.99 4.92
N THR A 121 -4.15 -0.27 4.62
CA THR A 121 -4.71 -1.04 3.50
C THR A 121 -5.46 -2.25 4.06
N SER A 122 -6.61 -2.57 3.46
CA SER A 122 -7.33 -3.82 3.71
C SER A 122 -7.04 -4.83 2.62
N ILE A 123 -6.66 -6.06 3.01
CA ILE A 123 -6.55 -7.18 2.06
C ILE A 123 -7.89 -7.90 1.84
N TYR A 124 -8.93 -7.58 2.62
CA TYR A 124 -10.19 -8.31 2.62
C TYR A 124 -10.78 -8.43 1.21
N ARG A 125 -10.90 -7.30 0.51
CA ARG A 125 -11.55 -7.26 -0.81
C ARG A 125 -10.67 -7.76 -1.94
N PHE A 126 -9.35 -7.92 -1.74
CA PHE A 126 -8.45 -8.38 -2.81
C PHE A 126 -8.63 -9.85 -3.15
N SER A 127 -9.11 -10.65 -2.19
CA SER A 127 -9.45 -12.06 -2.33
C SER A 127 -10.90 -12.37 -1.88
N ASN A 128 -11.71 -11.32 -1.67
CA ASN A 128 -13.08 -11.43 -1.14
C ASN A 128 -13.18 -12.28 0.14
N GLY A 129 -12.22 -12.10 1.06
CA GLY A 129 -12.13 -12.80 2.33
C GLY A 129 -11.54 -14.22 2.26
N TYR A 130 -11.24 -14.74 1.07
CA TYR A 130 -10.67 -16.09 0.91
C TYR A 130 -9.50 -16.11 -0.07
N LEU A 131 -8.29 -16.13 0.49
CA LEU A 131 -7.05 -16.25 -0.25
C LEU A 131 -6.68 -17.73 -0.46
N SER A 132 -6.35 -18.09 -1.69
CA SER A 132 -5.86 -19.40 -2.11
C SER A 132 -4.70 -19.23 -3.10
N GLU A 133 -4.00 -20.32 -3.41
CA GLU A 133 -2.93 -20.30 -4.41
C GLU A 133 -3.40 -19.80 -5.78
N SER A 134 -4.66 -20.03 -6.15
CA SER A 134 -5.19 -19.63 -7.47
C SER A 134 -5.41 -18.12 -7.61
N ASN A 135 -5.63 -17.39 -6.51
CA ASN A 135 -5.84 -15.94 -6.52
C ASN A 135 -4.73 -15.17 -5.78
N PHE A 136 -3.67 -15.87 -5.33
CA PHE A 136 -2.56 -15.30 -4.58
C PHE A 136 -1.90 -14.13 -5.31
N ASN A 137 -1.51 -14.34 -6.57
CA ASN A 137 -0.82 -13.31 -7.35
C ASN A 137 -1.68 -12.06 -7.60
N GLU A 138 -2.98 -12.25 -7.88
CA GLU A 138 -3.92 -11.16 -8.09
C GLU A 138 -4.11 -10.34 -6.81
N SER A 139 -4.25 -11.02 -5.67
CA SER A 139 -4.39 -10.37 -4.36
C SER A 139 -3.12 -9.63 -3.94
N LEU A 140 -1.94 -10.24 -4.16
CA LEU A 140 -0.64 -9.60 -3.91
C LEU A 140 -0.44 -8.37 -4.79
N GLU A 141 -0.75 -8.45 -6.09
CA GLU A 141 -0.63 -7.32 -7.01
C GLU A 141 -1.50 -6.14 -6.56
N ARG A 142 -2.71 -6.41 -6.07
CA ARG A 142 -3.59 -5.38 -5.50
C ARG A 142 -3.01 -4.81 -4.21
N LEU A 143 -2.47 -5.64 -3.31
CA LEU A 143 -1.88 -5.18 -2.06
C LEU A 143 -0.68 -4.24 -2.29
N ILE A 144 0.22 -4.57 -3.22
CA ILE A 144 1.37 -3.71 -3.53
C ILE A 144 0.95 -2.39 -4.18
N LYS A 145 -0.07 -2.42 -5.05
CA LYS A 145 -0.62 -1.22 -5.71
C LYS A 145 -1.24 -0.27 -4.69
N ILE A 146 -2.16 -0.76 -3.86
CA ILE A 146 -2.83 0.07 -2.87
C ILE A 146 -1.84 0.54 -1.79
N SER A 147 -0.95 -0.32 -1.30
CA SER A 147 0.02 0.10 -0.26
C SER A 147 0.99 1.18 -0.76
N SER A 148 1.51 1.06 -1.99
CA SER A 148 2.36 2.11 -2.55
C SER A 148 1.59 3.38 -2.92
N HIS A 149 0.31 3.27 -3.28
CA HIS A 149 -0.59 4.40 -3.47
C HIS A 149 -0.75 5.21 -2.17
N GLU A 150 -1.14 4.54 -1.08
CA GLU A 150 -1.36 5.18 0.22
C GLU A 150 -0.07 5.78 0.78
N ILE A 151 1.06 5.08 0.67
CA ILE A 151 2.37 5.65 1.06
C ILE A 151 2.76 6.84 0.16
N GLY A 152 2.42 6.79 -1.13
CA GLY A 152 2.61 7.91 -2.06
C GLY A 152 1.90 9.19 -1.62
N HIS A 153 0.70 9.08 -1.04
CA HIS A 153 0.00 10.20 -0.42
C HIS A 153 0.78 10.82 0.74
N MET A 154 1.40 10.00 1.60
CA MET A 154 2.24 10.47 2.71
C MET A 154 3.48 11.23 2.23
N PHE A 155 4.04 10.83 1.08
CA PHE A 155 5.11 11.57 0.38
C PHE A 155 4.61 12.78 -0.42
N GLY A 156 3.33 13.12 -0.31
CA GLY A 156 2.71 14.32 -0.85
C GLY A 156 2.31 14.24 -2.32
N ILE A 157 2.05 13.03 -2.82
CA ILE A 157 1.55 12.82 -4.18
C ILE A 157 0.02 12.71 -4.13
N SER A 158 -0.68 13.62 -4.78
CA SER A 158 -2.14 13.51 -5.00
C SER A 158 -2.46 12.49 -6.09
N HIS A 159 -3.74 12.13 -6.24
CA HIS A 159 -4.20 11.30 -7.36
C HIS A 159 -3.65 11.80 -8.71
N CYS A 160 -3.21 10.86 -9.53
CA CYS A 160 -2.72 11.10 -10.88
C CYS A 160 -3.88 11.00 -11.87
N LEU A 161 -3.93 11.93 -12.84
CA LEU A 161 -4.86 11.90 -13.97
C LEU A 161 -4.14 11.89 -15.32
N ASN A 162 -2.80 11.85 -15.32
CA ASN A 162 -1.99 12.11 -16.52
C ASN A 162 -1.62 10.85 -17.30
N ALA A 163 -1.63 9.68 -16.66
CA ALA A 163 -1.24 8.41 -17.25
C ALA A 163 -1.78 7.26 -16.40
N ASN A 164 -1.68 6.04 -16.93
CA ASN A 164 -1.80 4.82 -16.13
C ASN A 164 -0.62 4.74 -15.14
N CYS A 165 -0.92 4.81 -13.86
CA CYS A 165 -0.01 5.07 -12.75
C CYS A 165 -0.59 4.49 -11.46
N VAL A 166 0.28 3.98 -10.58
CA VAL A 166 -0.15 3.49 -9.26
C VAL A 166 -0.85 4.56 -8.40
N MET A 167 -0.60 5.85 -8.67
CA MET A 167 -1.26 6.97 -8.01
C MET A 167 -2.61 7.36 -8.63
N ASN A 168 -3.13 6.63 -9.62
CA ASN A 168 -4.52 6.83 -10.04
C ASN A 168 -5.46 6.44 -8.89
N GLY A 169 -6.44 7.29 -8.59
CA GLY A 169 -7.48 6.94 -7.62
C GLY A 169 -8.36 5.83 -8.18
N THR A 170 -8.76 4.88 -7.32
CA THR A 170 -9.56 3.72 -7.68
C THR A 170 -10.76 3.58 -6.74
N ASN A 171 -11.93 3.26 -7.31
CA ASN A 171 -13.14 2.95 -6.54
C ASN A 171 -13.59 1.49 -6.69
N SER A 172 -12.85 0.68 -7.47
CA SER A 172 -13.24 -0.69 -7.78
C SER A 172 -12.02 -1.57 -8.08
N LEU A 173 -12.13 -2.89 -7.89
CA LEU A 173 -11.03 -3.81 -8.23
C LEU A 173 -10.65 -3.74 -9.72
N PRO A 174 -11.61 -3.71 -10.69
CA PRO A 174 -11.24 -3.58 -12.10
C PRO A 174 -10.44 -2.30 -12.42
N GLU A 175 -10.71 -1.18 -11.75
CA GLU A 175 -9.88 0.03 -11.87
C GLU A 175 -8.46 -0.20 -11.31
N THR A 176 -8.36 -0.81 -10.12
CA THR A 176 -7.07 -1.17 -9.51
C THR A 176 -6.26 -2.11 -10.41
N ASP A 177 -6.90 -3.11 -11.01
CA ASP A 177 -6.27 -4.12 -11.85
C ASP A 177 -5.83 -3.53 -13.19
N PHE A 178 -6.59 -2.56 -13.73
CA PHE A 178 -6.22 -1.83 -14.94
C PHE A 178 -4.95 -0.98 -14.73
N HIS A 179 -4.73 -0.47 -13.52
CA HIS A 179 -3.61 0.42 -13.24
C HIS A 179 -2.30 -0.32 -12.95
N PHE A 180 -1.17 0.24 -13.39
CA PHE A 180 0.15 -0.36 -13.17
C PHE A 180 0.68 -0.13 -11.74
N ALA A 181 1.41 -1.10 -11.19
CA ALA A 181 2.15 -1.06 -9.93
C ALA A 181 3.43 -0.20 -10.01
N ARG A 182 3.43 0.88 -10.80
CA ARG A 182 4.54 1.83 -10.90
C ARG A 182 4.05 3.28 -11.02
N ALA A 183 4.89 4.23 -10.61
CA ALA A 183 4.65 5.64 -10.87
C ALA A 183 4.98 6.01 -12.33
N CYS A 184 4.12 6.81 -12.96
CA CYS A 184 4.43 7.47 -14.23
C CYS A 184 5.55 8.51 -14.06
N SER A 185 6.10 9.01 -15.17
CA SER A 185 7.21 9.99 -15.15
C SER A 185 6.92 11.23 -14.29
N LEU A 186 5.72 11.78 -14.36
CA LEU A 186 5.33 12.92 -13.53
C LEU A 186 5.27 12.57 -12.04
N CYS A 187 4.66 11.44 -11.67
CA CYS A 187 4.59 11.03 -10.27
C CYS A 187 5.97 10.62 -9.73
N GLN A 188 6.88 10.12 -10.56
CA GLN A 188 8.27 9.91 -10.18
C GLN A 188 8.98 11.24 -9.88
N GLN A 189 8.77 12.29 -10.67
CA GLN A 189 9.32 13.62 -10.35
C GLN A 189 8.75 14.17 -9.04
N LYS A 190 7.43 13.99 -8.81
CA LYS A 190 6.79 14.35 -7.54
C LYS A 190 7.40 13.57 -6.37
N LEU A 191 7.59 12.26 -6.51
CA LEU A 191 8.21 11.41 -5.49
C LEU A 191 9.65 11.86 -5.20
N LYS A 192 10.43 12.15 -6.25
CA LYS A 192 11.82 12.62 -6.14
C LYS A 192 11.96 13.92 -5.34
N SER A 193 10.91 14.75 -5.32
CA SER A 193 10.91 15.98 -4.52
C SER A 193 10.80 15.75 -3.00
N SER A 194 10.42 14.52 -2.60
CA SER A 194 10.27 14.08 -1.21
C SER A 194 11.29 13.01 -0.83
N LEU A 195 11.74 12.20 -1.79
CA LEU A 195 12.68 11.08 -1.61
C LEU A 195 13.87 11.20 -2.55
N HIS A 196 15.06 10.92 -2.03
CA HIS A 196 16.23 10.71 -2.87
C HIS A 196 16.32 9.23 -3.22
N TYR A 197 16.20 8.91 -4.52
CA TYR A 197 16.30 7.54 -5.01
C TYR A 197 16.90 7.52 -6.43
N ASP A 198 17.50 6.39 -6.78
CA ASP A 198 18.03 6.08 -8.11
C ASP A 198 16.91 5.47 -8.96
N HIS A 199 16.48 6.20 -9.99
CA HIS A 199 15.40 5.80 -10.88
C HIS A 199 15.74 4.55 -11.70
N GLN A 200 17.00 4.42 -12.16
CA GLN A 200 17.40 3.31 -13.03
C GLN A 200 17.53 2.04 -12.20
N LYS A 201 18.21 2.11 -11.05
CA LYS A 201 18.29 1.00 -10.11
C LYS A 201 16.89 0.55 -9.68
N ARG A 202 16.04 1.47 -9.26
CA ARG A 202 14.65 1.18 -8.88
C ARG A 202 13.88 0.46 -9.99
N LEU A 203 14.00 0.90 -11.23
CA LEU A 203 13.29 0.28 -12.35
C LEU A 203 13.81 -1.13 -12.66
N LEU A 204 15.13 -1.34 -12.61
CA LEU A 204 15.75 -2.67 -12.77
C LEU A 204 15.32 -3.63 -11.67
N ASP A 205 15.35 -3.19 -10.41
CA ASP A 205 14.99 -4.03 -9.27
C ASP A 205 13.48 -4.35 -9.29
N LEU A 206 12.61 -3.38 -9.63
CA LEU A 206 11.17 -3.63 -9.79
C LEU A 206 10.91 -4.64 -10.92
N LYS A 207 11.64 -4.55 -12.04
CA LYS A 207 11.55 -5.52 -13.12
C LYS A 207 11.86 -6.94 -12.61
N GLN A 208 12.97 -7.12 -11.89
CA GLN A 208 13.35 -8.42 -11.31
C GLN A 208 12.28 -8.96 -10.36
N PHE A 209 11.71 -8.08 -9.52
CA PHE A 209 10.60 -8.45 -8.64
C PHE A 209 9.39 -8.94 -9.45
N PHE A 210 8.98 -8.21 -10.49
CA PHE A 210 7.84 -8.60 -11.32
C PHE A 210 8.07 -9.91 -12.08
N GLU A 211 9.29 -10.15 -12.55
CA GLU A 211 9.67 -11.42 -13.18
C GLU A 211 9.57 -12.59 -12.20
N LYS A 212 10.12 -12.43 -10.99
CA LYS A 212 10.10 -13.44 -9.92
C LYS A 212 8.67 -13.78 -9.46
N GLN A 213 7.76 -12.80 -9.43
CA GLN A 213 6.35 -13.01 -9.05
C GLN A 213 5.42 -13.32 -10.23
N HIS A 214 5.93 -13.40 -11.46
CA HIS A 214 5.15 -13.64 -12.68
C HIS A 214 4.08 -12.57 -12.98
N PHE A 215 4.34 -11.31 -12.63
CA PHE A 215 3.47 -10.17 -12.97
C PHE A 215 3.74 -9.68 -14.39
N ASN A 216 3.26 -10.45 -15.37
CA ASN A 216 3.59 -10.27 -16.80
C ASN A 216 3.28 -8.86 -17.34
N SER A 217 2.14 -8.27 -16.94
CA SER A 217 1.75 -6.91 -17.33
C SER A 217 2.73 -5.86 -16.81
N GLU A 218 3.12 -5.98 -15.53
CA GLU A 218 4.07 -5.08 -14.88
C GLU A 218 5.48 -5.24 -15.44
N LEU A 219 5.91 -6.50 -15.67
CA LEU A 219 7.19 -6.84 -16.28
C LEU A 219 7.32 -6.24 -17.69
N SER A 220 6.33 -6.47 -18.56
CA SER A 220 6.31 -5.93 -19.92
C SER A 220 6.40 -4.40 -19.92
N ARG A 221 5.69 -3.75 -18.98
CA ARG A 221 5.73 -2.30 -18.85
C ARG A 221 7.08 -1.79 -18.33
N ALA A 222 7.71 -2.49 -17.38
CA ALA A 222 9.03 -2.15 -16.88
C ALA A 222 10.10 -2.27 -17.98
N ASP A 223 10.03 -3.29 -18.84
CA ASP A 223 10.92 -3.45 -20.00
C ASP A 223 10.78 -2.32 -21.01
N GLN A 224 9.54 -1.90 -21.30
CA GLN A 224 9.29 -0.74 -22.17
C GLN A 224 9.92 0.53 -21.59
N ASP A 225 9.74 0.78 -20.28
CA ASP A 225 10.30 1.95 -19.61
C ASP A 225 11.85 1.93 -19.62
N LEU A 226 12.49 0.76 -19.43
CA LEU A 226 13.95 0.62 -19.47
C LEU A 226 14.54 0.92 -20.84
N ASN A 227 13.83 0.56 -21.91
CA ASN A 227 14.28 0.85 -23.27
C ASN A 227 14.25 2.35 -23.60
N LEU A 228 13.52 3.16 -22.84
CA LEU A 228 13.51 4.63 -22.97
C LEU A 228 14.63 5.33 -22.18
N LEU A 229 15.36 4.59 -21.32
CA LEU A 229 16.51 5.11 -20.56
C LEU A 229 17.85 4.86 -21.27
N LYS A 230 17.84 4.10 -22.37
CA LYS A 230 19.00 3.87 -23.24
C LYS A 230 19.19 5.05 -24.19
#